data_AF-A0A3M1G6K6-F1
#
_entry.id   AF-A0A3M1G6K6-F1
#
_cell.length_a   1.000
_cell.length_b   1.000
_cell.length_c   1.000
_cell.angle_alpha   90.00
_cell.angle_beta   90.00
_cell.angle_gamma   90.00
#
_symmetry.space_group_name_H-M   'P 1'
#
loop_
_entity.id
_entity.type
_entity.pdbx_description
1 polymer ?
#
loop_
_entity_poly.entity_id
_entity_poly.type
_entity_poly.pdbx_seq_one_letter_code
_entity_poly.pdbx_strand_id
1 'polypeptide(L)'
;MATSVETSADRTLEVAERIVSGGVRGSSRFSLTVLLAYLILSIGAVMMVIPFVWMVLTSLKPAPELVQFAFLPKNPTLENYLNVLTTSNFER
;
A
#
# COMPACT_ATOMS: atom_id res chain seq x y z
N MET A 1 -64.42 14.48 17.32
CA MET A 1 -63.73 13.17 17.38
C MET A 1 -62.61 13.03 16.34
N ALA A 2 -62.71 13.61 15.13
CA ALA A 2 -61.65 13.55 14.11
C ALA A 2 -60.32 14.24 14.50
N THR A 3 -60.39 15.38 15.20
CA THR A 3 -59.22 16.23 15.52
C THR A 3 -58.21 15.60 16.48
N SER A 4 -58.63 14.64 17.32
CA SER A 4 -57.73 13.93 18.25
C SER A 4 -56.92 12.83 17.57
N VAL A 5 -57.41 12.29 16.45
CA VAL A 5 -56.72 11.25 15.67
C VAL A 5 -55.70 11.90 14.74
N GLU A 6 -56.07 13.00 14.10
CA GLU A 6 -55.20 13.80 13.23
C GLU A 6 -53.97 14.30 14.01
N THR A 7 -54.15 14.85 15.22
CA THR A 7 -53.02 15.32 16.04
C THR A 7 -52.08 14.19 16.51
N SER A 8 -52.60 12.97 16.65
CA SER A 8 -51.78 11.81 17.03
C SER A 8 -50.94 11.33 15.85
N ALA A 9 -51.52 11.33 14.65
CA ALA A 9 -50.82 10.98 13.41
C ALA A 9 -49.67 11.96 13.15
N ASP A 10 -49.91 13.26 13.26
CA ASP A 10 -48.88 14.29 13.04
C ASP A 10 -47.70 14.14 14.01
N ARG A 11 -47.96 13.83 15.28
CA ARG A 11 -46.91 13.57 16.28
C ARG A 11 -46.08 12.32 15.94
N THR A 12 -46.73 11.26 15.47
CA THR A 12 -46.01 10.05 15.06
C THR A 12 -45.15 10.28 13.82
N LEU A 13 -45.62 11.12 12.89
CA LEU A 13 -44.86 11.51 11.70
C LEU A 13 -43.67 12.40 12.06
N GLU A 14 -43.84 13.35 12.98
CA GLU A 14 -42.75 14.22 13.44
C GLU A 14 -41.66 13.40 14.16
N VAL A 15 -42.05 12.41 14.97
CA VAL A 15 -41.09 11.51 15.63
C VAL A 15 -40.37 10.62 14.61
N ALA A 16 -41.09 10.07 13.64
CA ALA A 16 -40.50 9.28 12.57
C ALA A 16 -39.53 10.13 11.72
N GLU A 17 -39.90 11.35 11.38
CA GLU A 17 -39.08 12.30 10.63
C GLU A 17 -37.82 12.71 11.39
N ARG A 18 -37.91 12.96 12.71
CA ARG A 18 -36.74 13.26 13.55
C ARG A 18 -35.76 12.10 13.64
N ILE A 19 -36.25 10.86 13.69
CA ILE A 19 -35.42 9.65 13.74
C ILE A 19 -34.74 9.41 12.38
N VAL A 20 -35.47 9.58 11.27
CA VAL A 20 -34.95 9.42 9.91
C VAL A 20 -33.96 10.54 9.55
N SER A 21 -34.27 11.79 9.91
CA SER A 21 -33.40 12.95 9.67
C SER A 21 -32.16 12.96 10.57
N GLY A 22 -32.18 12.24 11.69
CA GLY A 22 -31.01 11.94 12.51
C GLY A 22 -30.06 10.91 11.89
N GLY A 23 -30.39 10.38 10.70
CA GLY A 23 -29.63 9.38 9.96
C GLY A 23 -28.23 9.85 9.59
N VAL A 24 -27.25 9.32 10.31
CA VAL A 24 -25.83 9.16 9.97
C VAL A 24 -25.25 10.36 9.22
N ARG A 25 -24.82 11.37 9.98
CA ARG A 25 -23.69 12.20 9.55
C ARG A 25 -22.49 11.27 9.36
N GLY A 26 -22.38 10.70 8.16
CA GLY A 26 -21.19 10.08 7.64
C GLY A 26 -20.15 11.17 7.52
N SER A 27 -19.55 11.54 8.64
CA SER A 27 -18.29 12.26 8.62
C SER A 27 -17.36 11.36 7.83
N SER A 28 -17.05 11.78 6.60
CA SER A 28 -15.94 11.26 5.81
C SER A 28 -14.70 11.51 6.64
N ARG A 29 -14.47 10.58 7.56
CA ARG A 29 -13.39 10.60 8.49
C ARG A 29 -12.23 10.00 7.72
N PHE A 30 -11.66 10.81 6.83
CA PHE A 30 -10.26 10.70 6.45
C PHE A 30 -9.50 10.65 7.77
N SER A 31 -9.31 9.44 8.27
CA SER A 31 -8.68 9.20 9.54
C SER A 31 -7.22 9.46 9.26
N LEU A 32 -6.71 10.61 9.72
CA LEU A 32 -5.31 10.97 9.60
C LEU A 32 -4.42 9.82 10.10
N THR A 33 -4.90 9.07 11.09
CA THR A 33 -4.30 7.83 11.58
C THR A 33 -4.16 6.77 10.49
N VAL A 34 -5.19 6.55 9.68
CA VAL A 34 -5.14 5.61 8.55
C VAL A 34 -4.13 6.08 7.51
N LEU A 35 -4.17 7.36 7.12
CA LEU A 35 -3.20 7.92 6.17
C LEU A 35 -1.76 7.74 6.69
N LEU A 36 -1.50 8.09 7.95
CA LEU A 36 -0.19 7.96 8.56
C LEU A 36 0.26 6.50 8.68
N ALA A 37 -0.65 5.59 9.03
CA ALA A 37 -0.38 4.16 9.08
C ALA A 37 0.02 3.61 7.70
N TYR A 38 -0.71 3.97 6.65
CA TYR A 38 -0.34 3.60 5.28
C TYR A 38 0.99 4.21 4.84
N LEU A 39 1.30 5.44 5.24
CA LEU A 39 2.58 6.08 4.93
C LEU A 39 3.75 5.33 5.57
N ILE A 40 3.65 5.03 6.87
CA ILE A 40 4.66 4.28 7.63
C ILE A 40 4.81 2.88 7.04
N LEU A 41 3.71 2.20 6.75
CA LEU A 41 3.72 0.85 6.18
C LEU A 41 4.36 0.84 4.79
N SER A 42 4.07 1.86 3.97
CA SER A 42 4.68 2.01 2.64
C SER A 42 6.18 2.28 2.73
N ILE A 43 6.61 3.13 3.67
CA ILE A 43 8.04 3.37 3.93
C ILE A 43 8.73 2.07 4.36
N GLY A 44 8.13 1.33 5.30
CA GLY A 44 8.63 0.02 5.72
C GLY A 44 8.75 -0.96 4.57
N ALA A 45 7.73 -1.03 3.70
CA ALA A 45 7.73 -1.88 2.52
C ALA A 45 8.84 -1.50 1.53
N VAL A 46 9.00 -0.21 1.22
CA VAL A 46 10.08 0.28 0.34
C VAL A 46 11.44 -0.06 0.93
N MET A 47 11.64 0.19 2.22
CA MET A 47 12.88 -0.14 2.94
C MET A 47 13.22 -1.63 2.86
N MET A 48 12.22 -2.51 2.94
CA MET A 48 12.40 -3.95 2.76
C MET A 48 12.75 -4.34 1.32
N VAL A 49 12.25 -3.61 0.31
CA VAL A 49 12.52 -3.90 -1.11
C VAL A 49 13.90 -3.41 -1.57
N ILE A 50 14.44 -2.34 -0.96
CA ILE A 50 15.77 -1.79 -1.27
C ILE A 50 16.88 -2.86 -1.36
N PRO A 51 17.09 -3.74 -0.36
CA PRO A 51 18.16 -4.74 -0.43
C PRO A 51 18.00 -5.72 -1.60
N PHE A 52 16.77 -6.06 -1.98
CA PHE A 52 16.51 -6.94 -3.13
C PHE A 52 16.82 -6.25 -4.46
N VAL A 53 16.42 -4.98 -4.60
CA VAL A 53 16.77 -4.18 -5.78
C VAL A 53 18.29 -4.05 -5.90
N TRP A 54 18.96 -3.78 -4.78
CA TRP A 54 20.42 -3.73 -4.74
C TRP A 54 21.04 -5.05 -5.16
N MET A 55 20.53 -6.19 -4.67
CA MET A 55 21.00 -7.54 -5.05
C MET A 55 20.86 -7.80 -6.56
N VAL A 56 19.73 -7.42 -7.17
CA VAL A 56 19.55 -7.57 -8.62
C VAL A 56 20.53 -6.68 -9.39
N LEU A 57 20.67 -5.42 -8.98
CA LEU A 57 21.60 -4.48 -9.63
C LEU A 57 23.06 -4.94 -9.50
N THR A 58 23.47 -5.45 -8.34
CA THR A 58 24.83 -5.99 -8.16
C THR A 58 25.06 -7.28 -8.94
N SER A 59 24.03 -8.14 -9.09
CA SER A 59 24.15 -9.36 -9.90
C SER A 59 24.43 -9.07 -11.39
N LEU A 60 23.95 -7.93 -11.89
CA LEU A 60 24.11 -7.47 -13.27
C LEU A 60 25.38 -6.64 -13.49
N LYS A 61 26.18 -6.35 -12.44
CA LYS A 61 27.43 -5.61 -12.58
C LYS A 61 28.57 -6.52 -13.03
N PRO A 62 29.38 -6.12 -14.02
CA PRO A 62 30.56 -6.87 -14.42
C PRO A 62 31.63 -6.83 -13.31
N ALA A 63 32.47 -7.87 -13.22
CA ALA A 63 33.46 -8.05 -12.15
C ALA A 63 34.36 -6.82 -11.86
N PRO A 64 34.82 -6.04 -12.87
CA PRO A 64 35.61 -4.83 -12.62
C PRO A 64 34.81 -3.70 -11.96
N GLU A 65 33.48 -3.65 -12.14
CA GLU A 65 32.59 -2.63 -11.57
C GLU A 65 32.13 -2.97 -10.15
N LEU A 66 32.40 -4.17 -9.63
CA LEU A 66 32.06 -4.56 -8.25
C LEU A 66 32.84 -3.76 -7.20
N VAL A 67 34.02 -3.26 -7.56
CA VAL A 67 34.87 -2.42 -6.68
C VAL A 67 34.34 -0.98 -6.59
N GLN A 68 33.45 -0.57 -7.51
CA GLN A 68 32.85 0.76 -7.52
C GLN A 68 31.47 0.75 -6.84
N PHE A 69 31.31 1.58 -5.81
CA PHE A 69 30.03 1.84 -5.16
C PHE A 69 29.11 2.74 -6.01
N ALA A 70 28.72 2.28 -7.20
CA ALA A 70 27.66 2.90 -7.99
C ALA A 70 26.31 2.21 -7.73
N PHE A 71 25.23 2.95 -7.54
CA PHE A 71 23.90 2.33 -7.33
C PHE A 71 23.37 1.69 -8.63
N LEU A 72 23.57 2.35 -9.77
CA LEU A 72 23.18 1.86 -11.10
C LEU A 72 24.41 1.29 -11.84
N PRO A 73 24.31 0.14 -12.51
CA PRO A 73 25.37 -0.41 -13.36
C PRO A 73 25.57 0.49 -14.59
N LYS A 74 26.83 0.74 -14.98
CA LYS A 74 27.12 1.51 -16.20
C LYS A 74 26.99 0.63 -17.44
N ASN A 75 27.41 -0.63 -17.32
CA ASN A 75 27.30 -1.63 -18.37
C ASN A 75 26.61 -2.87 -17.78
N PRO A 76 25.28 -2.99 -17.81
CA PRO A 76 24.61 -4.18 -17.31
C PRO A 76 25.00 -5.41 -18.15
N THR A 77 25.52 -6.46 -17.52
CA THR A 77 25.90 -7.71 -18.19
C THR A 77 25.23 -8.92 -17.56
N LEU A 78 24.93 -9.93 -18.39
CA LEU A 78 24.43 -11.24 -17.95
C LEU A 78 25.55 -12.28 -17.81
N GLU A 79 26.80 -11.83 -17.94
CA GLU A 79 27.97 -12.69 -17.93
C GLU A 79 28.13 -13.44 -16.61
N ASN A 80 27.79 -12.82 -15.47
CA ASN A 80 27.79 -13.49 -14.17
C ASN A 80 26.83 -14.69 -14.15
N TYR A 81 25.65 -14.57 -14.73
CA TYR A 81 24.67 -15.66 -14.80
C TYR A 81 25.14 -16.77 -15.73
N LEU A 82 25.69 -16.42 -16.89
CA LEU A 82 26.30 -17.37 -17.83
C LEU A 82 27.44 -18.13 -17.15
N ASN A 83 28.38 -17.43 -16.50
CA ASN A 83 29.49 -18.03 -15.79
C ASN A 83 29.01 -18.98 -14.68
N VAL A 84 27.98 -18.63 -13.91
CA VAL A 84 27.40 -19.59 -12.95
C VAL A 84 26.87 -20.80 -13.71
N LEU A 85 26.00 -20.63 -14.70
CA LEU A 85 25.37 -21.76 -15.40
C LEU A 85 26.34 -22.66 -16.19
N THR A 86 27.45 -22.13 -16.72
CA THR A 86 28.42 -22.88 -17.53
C THR A 86 29.61 -23.41 -16.72
N THR A 87 29.98 -22.72 -15.65
CA THR A 87 31.18 -23.02 -14.87
C THR A 87 30.86 -23.61 -13.50
N SER A 88 29.62 -23.48 -13.01
CA SER A 88 29.20 -24.28 -11.88
C SER A 88 29.12 -25.73 -12.36
N ASN A 89 30.11 -26.51 -11.97
CA ASN A 89 29.92 -27.92 -11.75
C ASN A 89 28.85 -28.03 -10.67
N PHE A 90 27.56 -28.01 -11.05
CA PHE A 90 26.49 -28.50 -10.20
C PHE A 90 26.73 -30.01 -10.09
N GLU A 91 27.75 -30.37 -9.30
CA GLU A 91 28.10 -31.74 -8.99
C GLU A 91 26.83 -32.38 -8.45
N ARG A 92 26.43 -33.47 -9.12
CA ARG A 92 25.19 -34.22 -8.85
C ARG A 92 25.07 -34.65 -7.40
#